data_AF-A0A1V5XD70-F1
#
_entry.id   AF-A0A1V5XD70-F1
#
_cell.length_a   1.000
_cell.length_b   1.000
_cell.length_c   1.000
_cell.angle_alpha   90.00
_cell.angle_beta   90.00
_cell.angle_gamma   90.00
#
_symmetry.space_group_name_H-M   'P 1'
#
loop_
_entity.id
_entity.type
_entity.pdbx_description
1 polymer ?
#
loop_
_entity_poly.entity_id
_entity_poly.type
_entity_poly.pdbx_seq_one_letter_code
_entity_poly.pdbx_strand_id
1 'polypeptide(L)'
;MMVSRALLLLMLGLLPGCGRGGMASCEQDRRQAQAVLEKDKRVARISHEADQLALQGRPRQAADRIEADAKIPMDEAISAAKAWKPQTVWGAERAKDLLALTEQRRQRLTAYVTALRSEQLTKVVEQMELQRDLEKQALEVEKTLSAGPQTADACAILPDSTGQ
;
A
#
# COMPACT_ATOMS: atom_id res chain seq x y z
N MET A 1 -19.26 55.33 -43.37
CA MET A 1 -19.88 54.24 -42.58
C MET A 1 -18.77 53.24 -42.23
N MET A 2 -17.95 53.56 -41.23
CA MET A 2 -18.05 53.11 -39.83
C MET A 2 -18.02 51.58 -39.68
N VAL A 3 -16.80 51.11 -39.45
CA VAL A 3 -16.40 49.74 -39.12
C VAL A 3 -16.85 49.41 -37.70
N SER A 4 -17.71 48.41 -37.50
CA SER A 4 -18.05 47.90 -36.16
C SER A 4 -17.33 46.57 -35.90
N ARG A 5 -16.12 46.68 -35.35
CA ARG A 5 -15.27 45.61 -34.80
C ARG A 5 -15.74 45.24 -33.39
N ALA A 6 -16.99 44.78 -33.25
CA ALA A 6 -17.53 44.39 -31.95
C ALA A 6 -17.81 42.88 -31.92
N LEU A 7 -17.27 42.22 -30.88
CA LEU A 7 -17.45 40.82 -30.49
C LEU A 7 -16.63 39.76 -31.25
N LEU A 8 -15.35 40.06 -31.47
CA LEU A 8 -14.27 39.10 -31.24
C LEU A 8 -13.95 39.19 -29.74
N LEU A 9 -14.21 38.14 -28.93
CA LEU A 9 -13.66 37.85 -27.58
C LEU A 9 -14.71 37.12 -26.69
N LEU A 10 -15.04 35.87 -27.03
CA LEU A 10 -15.76 34.96 -26.14
C LEU A 10 -15.06 33.59 -26.10
N MET A 11 -13.72 33.63 -26.06
CA MET A 11 -12.82 32.47 -26.02
C MET A 11 -11.59 32.76 -25.14
N LEU A 12 -11.79 33.26 -23.92
CA LEU A 12 -10.71 33.39 -22.93
C LEU A 12 -11.30 33.27 -21.52
N GLY A 13 -11.33 32.03 -21.03
CA GLY A 13 -11.79 31.74 -19.68
C GLY A 13 -11.63 30.29 -19.22
N LEU A 14 -10.96 29.42 -19.98
CA LEU A 14 -10.44 28.16 -19.46
C LEU A 14 -9.11 28.46 -18.77
N LEU A 15 -9.17 29.06 -17.58
CA LEU A 15 -8.03 29.10 -16.67
C LEU A 15 -7.74 27.66 -16.24
N PRO A 16 -6.58 27.06 -16.56
CA PRO A 16 -6.15 25.81 -15.96
C PRO A 16 -5.68 26.12 -14.53
N GLY A 17 -6.62 26.48 -13.65
CA GLY A 17 -6.38 26.77 -12.24
C GLY A 17 -6.15 25.52 -11.38
N CYS A 18 -6.21 24.32 -11.96
CA CYS A 18 -6.23 23.04 -11.23
C CYS A 18 -4.86 22.37 -11.00
N GLY A 19 -3.72 23.00 -11.33
CA GLY A 19 -2.44 22.28 -11.35
C GLY A 19 -1.71 22.12 -10.01
N ARG A 20 -1.86 23.07 -9.07
CA ARG A 20 -0.95 23.15 -7.90
C ARG A 20 -1.45 22.38 -6.67
N GLY A 21 -2.77 22.34 -6.46
CA GLY A 21 -3.38 21.62 -5.33
C GLY A 21 -3.26 20.10 -5.46
N GLY A 22 -3.56 19.56 -6.64
CA GLY A 22 -3.51 18.11 -6.88
C GLY A 22 -2.12 17.50 -6.65
N MET A 23 -1.06 18.20 -7.08
CA MET A 23 0.32 17.73 -6.87
C MET A 23 0.73 17.68 -5.39
N ALA A 24 0.31 18.66 -4.58
CA ALA A 24 0.58 18.67 -3.15
C ALA A 24 -0.16 17.54 -2.42
N SER A 25 -1.42 17.30 -2.78
CA SER A 25 -2.22 16.17 -2.29
C SER A 25 -1.63 14.82 -2.69
N CYS A 26 -1.14 14.67 -3.93
CA CYS A 26 -0.43 13.49 -4.38
C CYS A 26 0.83 13.20 -3.57
N GLU A 27 1.62 14.22 -3.24
CA GLU A 27 2.82 14.05 -2.41
C GLU A 27 2.47 13.67 -0.97
N GLN A 28 1.36 14.20 -0.43
CA GLN A 28 0.84 13.76 0.86
C GLN A 28 0.40 12.29 0.83
N ASP A 29 -0.37 11.89 -0.17
CA ASP A 29 -0.78 10.49 -0.37
C ASP A 29 0.43 9.56 -0.52
N ARG A 30 1.48 9.99 -1.24
CA ARG A 30 2.70 9.21 -1.41
C ARG A 30 3.43 8.96 -0.10
N ARG A 31 3.55 9.98 0.75
CA ARG A 31 4.15 9.84 2.09
C ARG A 31 3.36 8.89 2.98
N GLN A 32 2.03 8.93 2.92
CA GLN A 32 1.19 8.00 3.67
C GLN A 32 1.36 6.56 3.18
N ALA A 33 1.35 6.36 1.86
CA ALA A 33 1.59 5.04 1.26
C ALA A 33 2.95 4.45 1.68
N GLN A 34 4.01 5.26 1.65
CA GLN A 34 5.35 4.86 2.11
C GLN A 34 5.35 4.50 3.60
N ALA A 35 4.65 5.27 4.44
CA ALA A 35 4.57 4.98 5.88
C ALA A 35 3.86 3.66 6.21
N VAL A 36 2.91 3.22 5.37
CA VAL A 36 2.30 1.88 5.46
C VAL A 36 3.27 0.81 4.97
N LEU A 37 3.89 1.02 3.80
CA LEU A 37 4.83 0.07 3.21
C LEU A 37 6.04 -0.22 4.11
N GLU A 38 6.60 0.79 4.78
CA GLU A 38 7.72 0.59 5.70
C GLU A 38 7.37 -0.28 6.91
N LYS A 39 6.10 -0.32 7.32
CA LYS A 39 5.62 -1.26 8.35
C LYS A 39 5.48 -2.67 7.79
N ASP A 40 4.95 -2.82 6.58
CA ASP A 40 4.90 -4.12 5.89
C ASP A 40 6.30 -4.71 5.69
N LYS A 41 7.28 -3.90 5.28
CA LYS A 41 8.69 -4.32 5.14
C LYS A 41 9.31 -4.81 6.45
N ARG A 42 8.93 -4.23 7.60
CA ARG A 42 9.37 -4.74 8.92
C ARG A 42 8.86 -6.16 9.13
N VAL A 43 7.60 -6.41 8.81
CA VAL A 43 6.98 -7.74 8.89
C VAL A 43 7.66 -8.71 7.93
N ALA A 44 7.92 -8.30 6.68
CA ALA A 44 8.61 -9.12 5.69
C ALA A 44 9.98 -9.60 6.19
N ARG A 45 10.77 -8.71 6.80
CA ARG A 45 12.05 -9.08 7.43
C ARG A 45 11.89 -10.12 8.54
N ILE A 46 10.90 -9.95 9.41
CA ILE A 46 10.62 -10.91 10.49
C ILE A 46 10.21 -12.27 9.92
N SER A 47 9.38 -12.27 8.87
CA SER A 47 9.00 -13.51 8.17
C SER A 47 10.21 -14.20 7.58
N HIS A 48 11.12 -13.46 6.94
CA HIS A 48 12.35 -14.02 6.39
C HIS A 48 13.26 -14.61 7.46
N GLU A 49 13.41 -13.95 8.61
CA GLU A 49 14.18 -14.50 9.75
C GLU A 49 13.54 -15.78 10.30
N ALA A 50 12.21 -15.83 10.35
CA ALA A 50 11.47 -17.03 10.74
C ALA A 50 11.65 -18.17 9.73
N ASP A 51 11.66 -17.88 8.43
CA ASP A 51 11.98 -18.87 7.39
C ASP A 51 13.37 -19.48 7.62
N GLN A 52 14.39 -18.66 7.93
CA GLN A 52 15.73 -19.16 8.24
C GLN A 52 15.74 -20.09 9.46
N LEU A 53 14.99 -19.75 10.52
CA LEU A 53 14.86 -20.61 11.69
C LEU A 53 14.15 -21.93 11.34
N ALA A 54 13.09 -21.89 10.54
CA ALA A 54 12.38 -23.07 10.09
C ALA A 54 13.29 -24.00 9.27
N LEU A 55 14.08 -23.44 8.34
CA LEU A 55 15.05 -24.18 7.53
C LEU A 55 16.18 -24.80 8.36
N GLN A 56 16.52 -24.21 9.50
CA GLN A 56 17.47 -24.76 10.48
C GLN A 56 16.87 -25.86 11.37
N GLY A 57 15.63 -26.30 11.11
CA GLY A 57 14.95 -27.29 11.95
C GLY A 57 14.48 -26.73 13.30
N ARG A 58 14.27 -25.41 13.40
CA ARG A 58 13.79 -24.72 14.62
C ARG A 58 12.38 -24.11 14.43
N PRO A 59 11.36 -24.88 13.98
CA PRO A 59 10.06 -24.32 13.61
C PRO A 59 9.30 -23.70 14.79
N ARG A 60 9.46 -24.22 16.01
CA ARG A 60 8.85 -23.61 17.21
C ARG A 60 9.38 -22.20 17.47
N GLN A 61 10.69 -22.00 17.32
CA GLN A 61 11.31 -20.69 17.52
C GLN A 61 11.00 -19.73 16.37
N ALA A 62 10.84 -20.24 15.15
CA ALA A 62 10.30 -19.47 14.03
C ALA A 62 8.89 -18.95 14.33
N ALA A 63 8.02 -19.80 14.89
CA ALA A 63 6.67 -19.40 15.30
C ALA A 63 6.71 -18.36 16.42
N ASP A 64 7.53 -18.58 17.46
CA ASP A 64 7.73 -17.62 18.56
C ASP A 64 8.18 -16.24 18.04
N ARG A 65 9.12 -16.21 17.07
CA ARG A 65 9.60 -14.98 16.42
C ARG A 65 8.46 -14.22 15.74
N ILE A 66 7.62 -14.90 14.95
CA ILE A 66 6.50 -14.27 14.27
C ILE A 66 5.48 -13.72 15.29
N GLU A 67 5.10 -14.52 16.29
CA GLU A 67 4.08 -14.12 17.25
C GLU A 67 4.52 -12.94 18.14
N ALA A 68 5.79 -12.93 18.55
CA ALA A 68 6.36 -11.87 19.37
C ALA A 68 6.56 -10.57 18.59
N ASP A 69 7.10 -10.67 17.36
CA ASP A 69 7.67 -9.50 16.71
C ASP A 69 6.85 -9.00 15.51
N ALA A 70 6.09 -9.86 14.83
CA ALA A 70 5.37 -9.49 13.60
C ALA A 70 3.97 -8.91 13.89
N LYS A 71 3.35 -9.27 15.01
CA LYS A 71 1.95 -8.91 15.30
C LYS A 71 1.74 -7.40 15.41
N ILE A 72 2.54 -6.72 16.24
CA ILE A 72 2.44 -5.26 16.45
C ILE A 72 2.65 -4.48 15.14
N PRO A 73 3.77 -4.64 14.40
CA PRO A 73 3.96 -3.90 13.15
C PRO A 73 2.91 -4.23 12.08
N MET A 74 2.36 -5.44 12.08
CA MET A 74 1.23 -5.80 11.20
C MET A 74 -0.05 -5.03 11.54
N ASP A 75 -0.43 -5.01 12.83
CA ASP A 75 -1.61 -4.28 13.28
C ASP A 75 -1.45 -2.77 13.04
N GLU A 76 -0.24 -2.22 13.24
CA GLU A 76 0.09 -0.83 12.90
C GLU A 76 0.00 -0.55 11.39
N ALA A 77 0.44 -1.49 10.53
CA ALA A 77 0.34 -1.35 9.08
C ALA A 77 -1.13 -1.29 8.62
N ILE A 78 -1.95 -2.23 9.10
CA ILE A 78 -3.38 -2.29 8.80
C ILE A 78 -4.09 -1.05 9.35
N SER A 79 -3.79 -0.65 10.59
CA SER A 79 -4.37 0.55 11.20
C SER A 79 -4.04 1.81 10.41
N ALA A 80 -2.78 1.98 10.01
CA ALA A 80 -2.35 3.10 9.17
C ALA A 80 -3.03 3.09 7.81
N ALA A 81 -3.17 1.92 7.16
CA ALA A 81 -3.87 1.80 5.88
C ALA A 81 -5.37 2.15 6.00
N LYS A 82 -6.04 1.71 7.07
CA LYS A 82 -7.47 2.03 7.32
C LYS A 82 -7.71 3.48 7.70
N ALA A 83 -6.80 4.09 8.45
CA ALA A 83 -6.90 5.47 8.89
C ALA A 83 -6.52 6.47 7.78
N TRP A 84 -5.82 6.02 6.75
CA TRP A 84 -5.45 6.87 5.62
C TRP A 84 -6.71 7.31 4.86
N LYS A 85 -6.94 8.62 4.85
CA LYS A 85 -7.95 9.30 4.03
C LYS A 85 -7.27 9.82 2.76
N PRO A 86 -7.30 9.07 1.65
CA PRO A 86 -6.67 9.49 0.40
C PRO A 86 -7.33 10.76 -0.12
N GLN A 87 -6.53 11.68 -0.66
CA GLN A 87 -7.03 12.93 -1.23
C GLN A 87 -7.15 12.88 -2.75
N THR A 88 -6.43 11.95 -3.39
CA THR A 88 -6.35 11.81 -4.85
C THR A 88 -6.87 10.46 -5.33
N VAL A 89 -7.19 10.38 -6.63
CA VAL A 89 -7.55 9.11 -7.27
C VAL A 89 -6.45 8.07 -7.09
N TRP A 90 -5.19 8.45 -7.35
CA TRP A 90 -4.03 7.59 -7.15
C TRP A 90 -3.89 7.12 -5.70
N GLY A 91 -4.05 8.04 -4.73
CA GLY A 91 -3.99 7.71 -3.31
C GLY A 91 -5.07 6.69 -2.93
N ALA A 92 -6.28 6.80 -3.46
CA ALA A 92 -7.37 5.88 -3.16
C ALA A 92 -7.15 4.47 -3.70
N GLU A 93 -6.57 4.33 -4.89
CA GLU A 93 -6.17 3.03 -5.41
C GLU A 93 -5.08 2.41 -4.55
N ARG A 94 -4.03 3.17 -4.23
CA ARG A 94 -2.90 2.67 -3.43
C ARG A 94 -3.29 2.33 -2.01
N ALA A 95 -4.22 3.06 -1.40
CA ALA A 95 -4.76 2.74 -0.09
C ALA A 95 -5.46 1.36 -0.08
N LYS A 96 -6.24 1.05 -1.13
CA LYS A 96 -6.89 -0.26 -1.28
C LYS A 96 -5.87 -1.37 -1.47
N ASP A 97 -4.88 -1.17 -2.35
CA ASP A 97 -3.84 -2.16 -2.63
C ASP A 97 -3.04 -2.50 -1.37
N LEU A 98 -2.61 -1.47 -0.62
CA LEU A 98 -1.85 -1.65 0.62
C LEU A 98 -2.68 -2.27 1.74
N LEU A 99 -3.96 -1.93 1.85
CA LEU A 99 -4.86 -2.56 2.82
C LEU A 99 -5.04 -4.05 2.50
N ALA A 100 -5.29 -4.39 1.23
CA ALA A 100 -5.42 -5.78 0.80
C ALA A 100 -4.13 -6.57 1.06
N LEU A 101 -2.97 -6.01 0.70
CA LEU A 101 -1.66 -6.64 0.93
C LEU A 101 -1.43 -6.93 2.42
N THR A 102 -1.64 -5.94 3.29
CA THR A 102 -1.40 -6.08 4.74
C THR A 102 -2.40 -7.04 5.40
N GLU A 103 -3.67 -7.03 5.01
CA GLU A 103 -4.66 -7.99 5.50
C GLU A 103 -4.34 -9.42 5.05
N GLN A 104 -3.94 -9.62 3.80
CA GLN A 104 -3.47 -10.90 3.29
C GLN A 104 -2.23 -11.37 4.04
N ARG A 105 -1.25 -10.50 4.28
CA ARG A 105 -0.04 -10.84 5.04
C ARG A 105 -0.37 -11.30 6.46
N ARG A 106 -1.27 -10.60 7.16
CA ARG A 106 -1.75 -11.04 8.48
C ARG A 106 -2.35 -12.44 8.46
N GLN A 107 -3.24 -12.72 7.50
CA GLN A 107 -3.86 -14.05 7.36
C GLN A 107 -2.81 -15.13 7.09
N ARG A 108 -1.84 -14.85 6.21
CA ARG A 108 -0.77 -15.79 5.86
C ARG A 108 0.19 -16.02 7.03
N LEU A 109 0.53 -15.01 7.82
CA LEU A 109 1.35 -15.20 9.02
C LEU A 109 0.66 -16.09 10.04
N THR A 110 -0.64 -15.92 10.28
CA THR A 110 -1.41 -16.79 11.17
C THR A 110 -1.40 -18.25 10.68
N ALA A 111 -1.61 -18.46 9.38
CA ALA A 111 -1.53 -19.80 8.78
C ALA A 111 -0.11 -20.39 8.87
N TYR A 112 0.92 -19.56 8.67
CA TYR A 112 2.31 -19.99 8.74
C TYR A 112 2.72 -20.39 10.17
N VAL A 113 2.36 -19.60 11.18
CA VAL A 113 2.54 -19.95 12.59
C VAL A 113 1.85 -21.28 12.91
N THR A 114 0.61 -21.47 12.44
CA THR A 114 -0.10 -22.74 12.62
C THR A 114 0.65 -23.92 11.99
N ALA A 115 1.19 -23.74 10.77
CA ALA A 115 1.98 -24.75 10.09
C ALA A 115 3.27 -25.09 10.86
N LEU A 116 4.01 -24.07 11.33
CA LEU A 116 5.23 -24.22 12.12
C LEU A 116 4.98 -24.96 13.43
N ARG A 117 3.87 -24.68 14.11
CA ARG A 117 3.47 -25.38 15.35
C ARG A 117 2.99 -26.81 15.11
N SER A 118 2.48 -27.11 13.92
CA SER A 118 1.99 -28.46 13.57
C SER A 118 3.11 -29.47 13.32
N GLU A 119 4.36 -29.01 13.17
CA GLU A 119 5.54 -29.83 12.82
C GLU A 119 5.40 -30.60 11.49
N GLN A 120 4.39 -30.28 10.68
CA GLN A 120 4.18 -30.87 9.36
C GLN A 120 5.01 -30.11 8.31
N LEU A 121 6.20 -30.63 7.99
CA LEU A 121 7.14 -29.98 7.05
C LEU A 121 6.50 -29.59 5.72
N THR A 122 5.62 -30.43 5.17
CA THR A 122 4.91 -30.13 3.92
C THR A 122 4.07 -28.85 4.03
N LYS A 123 3.38 -28.64 5.15
CA LYS A 123 2.59 -27.41 5.39
C LYS A 123 3.49 -26.20 5.59
N VAL A 124 4.65 -26.37 6.24
CA VAL A 124 5.63 -25.30 6.42
C VAL A 124 6.13 -24.83 5.05
N VAL A 125 6.52 -25.76 4.18
CA VAL A 125 6.99 -25.44 2.81
C VAL A 125 5.89 -24.76 2.00
N GLU A 126 4.65 -25.27 2.02
CA GLU A 126 3.52 -24.66 1.34
C GLU A 126 3.30 -23.20 1.78
N GLN A 127 3.37 -22.94 3.09
CA GLN A 127 3.24 -21.57 3.61
C GLN A 127 4.42 -20.68 3.24
N MET A 128 5.65 -21.20 3.16
CA MET A 128 6.81 -20.44 2.68
C MET A 128 6.66 -20.04 1.21
N GLU A 129 6.12 -20.92 0.36
CA GLU A 129 5.83 -20.60 -1.04
C GLU A 129 4.77 -19.48 -1.16
N LEU A 130 3.72 -19.56 -0.36
CA LEU A 130 2.68 -18.54 -0.30
C LEU A 130 3.21 -17.19 0.23
N GLN A 131 4.11 -17.20 1.21
CA GLN A 131 4.80 -15.99 1.68
C GLN A 131 5.68 -15.41 0.56
N ARG A 132 6.42 -16.24 -0.17
CA ARG A 132 7.23 -15.78 -1.31
C ARG A 132 6.38 -15.12 -2.40
N ASP A 133 5.21 -15.67 -2.70
CA ASP A 133 4.30 -15.08 -3.69
C ASP A 133 3.70 -13.76 -3.19
N LEU A 134 3.45 -13.64 -1.88
CA LEU A 134 3.06 -12.37 -1.27
C LEU A 134 4.20 -11.33 -1.32
N GLU A 135 5.46 -11.74 -1.15
CA GLU A 135 6.60 -10.82 -1.31
C GLU A 135 6.72 -10.30 -2.75
N LYS A 136 6.44 -11.15 -3.75
CA LYS A 136 6.38 -10.68 -5.15
C LYS A 136 5.30 -9.62 -5.33
N GLN A 137 4.12 -9.81 -4.75
CA GLN A 137 3.04 -8.81 -4.79
C GLN A 137 3.45 -7.52 -4.08
N ALA A 138 4.08 -7.62 -2.92
CA ALA A 138 4.60 -6.46 -2.18
C ALA A 138 5.63 -5.66 -2.99
N LEU A 139 6.53 -6.34 -3.72
CA LEU A 139 7.50 -5.71 -4.61
C LEU A 139 6.84 -4.99 -5.79
N GLU A 140 5.78 -5.54 -6.38
CA GLU A 140 5.04 -4.86 -7.45
C GLU A 140 4.29 -3.62 -6.93
N VAL A 141 3.72 -3.69 -5.72
CA VAL A 141 3.14 -2.53 -5.04
C VAL A 141 4.21 -1.47 -4.78
N GLU A 142 5.38 -1.85 -4.26
CA GLU A 142 6.51 -0.94 -4.03
C GLU A 142 6.99 -0.25 -5.32
N LYS A 143 7.14 -1.01 -6.41
CA LYS A 143 7.49 -0.44 -7.73
C LYS A 143 6.46 0.59 -8.18
N THR A 144 5.18 0.25 -8.04
CA THR A 144 4.07 1.15 -8.41
C THR A 144 4.07 2.43 -7.57
N LEU A 145 4.34 2.31 -6.27
CA LEU A 145 4.46 3.46 -5.36
C LEU A 145 5.67 4.34 -5.68
N SER A 146 6.80 3.71 -6.04
CA SER A 146 8.05 4.40 -6.40
C SER A 146 7.92 5.14 -7.73
N ALA A 147 7.20 4.56 -8.70
CA ALA A 147 6.91 5.19 -9.97
C ALA A 147 6.00 6.43 -9.83
N GLY A 148 5.18 6.48 -8.78
CA GLY A 148 4.28 7.59 -8.50
C GLY A 148 3.11 7.70 -9.49
N PRO A 149 2.35 8.80 -9.42
CA PRO A 149 1.26 9.07 -10.37
C PRO A 149 1.82 9.31 -11.78
N GLN A 150 1.29 8.56 -12.76
CA GLN A 150 1.78 8.60 -14.15
C GLN A 150 1.14 9.72 -14.98
N THR A 151 0.03 10.29 -14.51
CA THR A 151 -0.75 11.30 -15.22
C THR A 151 -1.22 12.40 -14.26
N ALA A 152 -1.53 13.59 -14.80
CA ALA A 152 -2.12 14.67 -13.99
C ALA A 152 -3.47 14.27 -13.40
N ASP A 153 -4.26 13.47 -14.14
CA ASP A 153 -5.57 12.97 -13.70
C ASP A 153 -5.47 12.03 -12.50
N ALA A 154 -4.36 11.29 -12.38
CA ALA A 154 -4.09 10.47 -11.19
C ALA A 154 -3.94 11.32 -9.92
N CYS A 155 -3.54 12.59 -10.05
CA CYS A 155 -3.50 13.58 -8.97
C CYS A 155 -4.75 14.46 -8.87
N ALA A 156 -5.82 14.13 -9.60
CA ALA A 156 -7.10 14.78 -9.40
C ALA A 156 -7.58 14.56 -7.96
N ILE A 157 -7.96 15.66 -7.30
CA ILE A 157 -8.51 15.63 -5.95
C ILE A 157 -9.87 14.92 -6.02
N LEU A 158 -10.09 13.98 -5.11
CA LEU A 158 -11.38 13.29 -5.00
C LEU A 158 -12.46 14.32 -4.65
N PRO A 159 -13.67 14.21 -5.24
CA PRO A 159 -14.77 15.09 -4.88
C PRO A 159 -15.03 14.95 -3.38
N ASP A 160 -15.05 16.09 -2.68
CA ASP A 160 -15.21 16.16 -1.25
C ASP A 160 -16.55 15.48 -0.88
N SER A 161 -16.48 14.34 -0.18
CA SER A 161 -17.68 13.54 0.16
C SER A 161 -18.44 14.12 1.36
N THR A 162 -18.11 15.34 1.78
CA THR A 162 -18.69 16.07 2.91
C THR A 162 -20.03 16.74 2.60
N GLY A 163 -20.63 16.50 1.44
CA GLY A 163 -21.98 16.94 1.09
C GLY A 163 -23.10 15.99 1.54
N GLN A 164 -23.13 15.59 2.82
CA GLN A 164 -24.30 14.96 3.46
C GLN A 164 -24.52 15.52 4.86
#